data_AF-A0A2T0SCI9-F1
#
_entry.id   AF-A0A2T0SCI9-F1
#
_cell.length_a   1.000
_cell.length_b   1.000
_cell.length_c   1.000
_cell.angle_alpha   90.00
_cell.angle_beta   90.00
_cell.angle_gamma   90.00
#
_symmetry.space_group_name_H-M   'P 1'
#
loop_
_entity.id
_entity.type
_entity.pdbx_description
1 polymer ?
#
loop_
_entity_poly.entity_id
_entity_poly.type
_entity_poly.pdbx_seq_one_letter_code
_entity_poly.pdbx_strand_id
1 'polypeptide(L)' 'MYQTNITIRRAVERELEIIGEAMSRILKNDNTVSITNARCIVDLRNRVIHAYDAVDDVLVWSVVIKNLPVLKTEIDQLIY' A
#
# COMPACT_ATOMS: atom_id res chain seq x y z
N MET A 1 -4.78 -10.76 -16.93
CA MET A 1 -3.41 -10.21 -17.08
C MET A 1 -2.69 -10.15 -15.73
N TYR A 2 -3.28 -9.54 -14.69
CA TYR A 2 -2.73 -9.54 -13.32
C TYR A 2 -2.80 -10.93 -12.63
N GLN A 3 -3.99 -11.54 -12.61
CA GLN A 3 -4.21 -12.85 -11.97
C GLN A 3 -3.52 -14.03 -12.68
N THR A 4 -3.23 -13.89 -13.98
CA THR A 4 -2.68 -14.96 -14.81
C THR A 4 -1.16 -14.93 -14.94
N ASN A 5 -0.49 -13.89 -14.45
CA ASN A 5 0.97 -13.75 -14.54
C ASN A 5 1.58 -13.57 -13.15
N ILE A 6 2.13 -14.66 -12.62
CA ILE A 6 2.75 -14.73 -11.28
C ILE A 6 3.87 -13.70 -11.11
N THR A 7 4.62 -13.38 -12.16
CA THR A 7 5.70 -12.39 -12.11
C THR A 7 5.16 -10.99 -11.90
N ILE A 8 4.11 -10.60 -12.64
CA ILE A 8 3.46 -9.30 -12.49
C ILE A 8 2.85 -9.18 -11.09
N ARG A 9 2.18 -10.25 -10.63
CA ARG A 9 1.57 -10.27 -9.30
C ARG A 9 2.62 -10.09 -8.20
N ARG A 10 3.70 -10.88 -8.22
CA ARG A 10 4.80 -10.76 -7.25
C ARG A 10 5.47 -9.39 -7.26
N ALA A 11 5.65 -8.80 -8.45
CA ALA A 11 6.20 -7.46 -8.55
C ALA A 11 5.31 -6.44 -7.84
N VAL A 12 3.99 -6.46 -8.09
CA VAL A 12 3.05 -5.54 -7.43
C VAL A 12 2.97 -5.80 -5.93
N GLU A 13 2.90 -7.06 -5.49
CA GLU A 13 2.93 -7.42 -4.07
C GLU A 13 4.18 -6.84 -3.39
N ARG A 14 5.35 -6.95 -4.04
CA ARG A 14 6.60 -6.41 -3.51
C ARG A 14 6.61 -4.89 -3.40
N GLU A 15 6.09 -4.18 -4.40
CA GLU A 15 5.98 -2.72 -4.35
C GLU A 15 5.04 -2.27 -3.21
N LEU A 16 3.92 -2.97 -3.02
CA LEU A 16 2.99 -2.69 -1.92
C LEU A 16 3.59 -2.93 -0.54
N GLU A 17 4.42 -3.97 -0.39
CA GLU A 17 5.17 -4.20 0.85
C GLU A 17 6.11 -3.04 1.16
N ILE A 18 6.86 -2.56 0.16
CA ILE A 18 7.83 -1.47 0.32
C ILE A 18 7.11 -0.17 0.73
N ILE A 19 6.00 0.14 0.05
CA ILE A 19 5.20 1.33 0.36
C ILE A 19 4.64 1.27 1.79
N GLY A 20 4.07 0.13 2.20
CA GLY A 20 3.54 -0.03 3.55
C GLY A 20 4.61 0.04 4.64
N GLU A 21 5.80 -0.50 4.38
CA GLU A 21 6.94 -0.41 5.30
C GLU A 21 7.47 1.04 5.41
N ALA A 22 7.57 1.76 4.30
CA ALA A 22 7.96 3.17 4.30
C ALA A 22 6.98 4.02 5.11
N MET A 23 5.68 3.81 4.91
CA MET A 23 4.63 4.50 5.68
C MET A 23 4.70 4.19 7.17
N SER A 24 4.91 2.93 7.55
CA SER A 24 5.10 2.53 8.94
C SER A 24 6.28 3.25 9.60
N ARG A 25 7.38 3.45 8.86
CA ARG A 25 8.55 4.20 9.34
C ARG A 25 8.29 5.68 9.49
N ILE A 26 7.62 6.32 8.52
CA ILE A 26 7.25 7.73 8.59
C ILE A 26 6.39 7.97 9.83
N LEU A 27 5.33 7.18 10.03
CA LEU A 27 4.44 7.29 11.19
C LEU A 27 5.11 6.98 12.53
N LYS A 28 6.22 6.25 12.55
CA LYS A 28 6.99 5.97 13.79
C LYS A 28 8.00 7.07 14.11
N ASN A 29 8.59 7.66 13.07
CA ASN A 29 9.61 8.69 13.22
C ASN A 29 9.00 10.07 13.46
N ASP A 30 7.85 10.34 12.84
CA ASP A 30 7.16 11.62 12.96
C ASP A 30 5.64 11.44 12.98
N ASN A 31 5.07 11.53 14.18
CA ASN A 31 3.62 11.44 14.38
C ASN A 31 2.87 12.72 13.94
N THR A 32 3.58 13.79 13.57
CA THR A 32 2.95 15.04 13.10
C THR A 32 2.59 14.97 11.62
N VAL A 33 3.19 14.03 10.87
CA VAL A 33 2.85 13.75 9.48
C VAL A 33 1.44 13.17 9.41
N SER A 34 0.50 13.99 8.95
CA SER A 34 -0.88 13.59 8.71
C SER A 34 -1.03 13.11 7.28
N ILE A 35 -1.07 11.78 7.11
CA ILE A 35 -1.35 11.13 5.84
C ILE A 35 -2.74 10.50 5.93
N THR A 36 -3.59 10.78 4.95
CA THR A 36 -4.94 10.24 4.89
C THR A 36 -4.86 8.72 4.79
N ASN A 37 -5.60 8.04 5.66
CA ASN A 37 -5.69 6.58 5.69
C ASN A 37 -4.32 5.88 5.81
N ALA A 38 -3.32 6.50 6.44
CA ALA A 38 -1.98 5.90 6.59
C ALA A 38 -2.01 4.49 7.21
N ARG A 39 -2.92 4.27 8.17
CA ARG A 39 -3.17 2.94 8.76
C ARG A 39 -3.69 1.93 7.73
N CYS A 40 -4.55 2.35 6.81
CA CYS A 40 -5.05 1.50 5.72
C CYS A 40 -3.89 1.05 4.80
N ILE A 41 -2.88 1.90 4.59
CA ILE A 41 -1.71 1.58 3.76
C ILE A 41 -0.77 0.60 4.48
N VAL A 42 -0.59 0.76 5.79
CA VAL A 42 0.12 -0.24 6.61
C VAL A 42 -0.65 -1.57 6.63
N ASP A 43 -1.97 -1.53 6.74
CA ASP A 43 -2.81 -2.73 6.70
C ASP A 43 -2.83 -3.39 5.32
N LEU A 44 -2.64 -2.63 4.24
CA LEU A 44 -2.49 -3.16 2.88
C LEU A 44 -1.29 -4.10 2.79
N ARG A 45 -0.14 -3.74 3.36
CA ARG A 45 1.03 -4.63 3.48
C ARG A 45 0.67 -5.93 4.18
N ASN A 46 0.00 -5.84 5.33
CA ASN A 46 -0.38 -7.04 6.09
C ASN A 46 -1.33 -7.94 5.28
N ARG A 47 -2.27 -7.34 4.53
CA ARG A 47 -3.16 -8.08 3.64
C ARG A 47 -2.43 -8.73 2.47
N VAL A 48 -1.49 -8.02 1.83
CA VAL A 48 -0.66 -8.56 0.74
C VAL A 48 0.16 -9.77 1.21
N ILE A 49 0.70 -9.73 2.44
CA ILE A 49 1.50 -10.82 3.02
C ILE A 49 0.62 -12.02 3.45
N HIS A 50 -0.59 -11.78 3.95
CA HIS A 50 -1.44 -12.84 4.52
C HIS A 50 -2.50 -13.41 3.56
N ALA A 51 -2.80 -12.74 2.45
CA ALA A 51 -3.96 -13.09 1.63
C ALA A 51 -3.73 -14.26 0.65
N TYR A 52 -2.56 -14.92 0.66
CA TYR A 52 -2.21 -16.03 -0.24
C TYR A 52 -3.27 -17.14 -0.39
N ASP A 53 -4.10 -17.38 0.63
CA ASP A 53 -5.09 -18.48 0.61
C ASP A 53 -6.54 -18.04 0.28
N ALA A 54 -6.89 -16.75 0.33
CA ALA A 54 -8.29 -16.31 0.16
C ALA A 54 -8.44 -14.81 -0.18
N VAL A 55 -7.59 -14.24 -1.06
CA VAL A 55 -7.72 -12.82 -1.42
C VAL A 55 -9.07 -12.58 -2.10
N ASP A 56 -9.86 -11.68 -1.53
CA ASP A 56 -10.80 -10.88 -2.30
C ASP A 56 -9.96 -9.83 -3.06
N ASP A 57 -9.37 -10.22 -4.20
CA ASP A 57 -8.51 -9.37 -5.05
C ASP A 57 -9.13 -7.98 -5.29
N VAL A 58 -10.46 -7.92 -5.25
CA VAL A 58 -11.27 -6.71 -5.35
C VAL A 58 -10.93 -5.71 -4.23
N LEU A 59 -10.73 -6.17 -2.99
CA LEU A 59 -10.41 -5.31 -1.86
C LEU A 59 -9.02 -4.71 -2.01
N VAL A 60 -8.01 -5.54 -2.32
CA VAL A 60 -6.63 -5.08 -2.55
C VAL A 60 -6.61 -4.07 -3.70
N TRP A 61 -7.27 -4.39 -4.81
CA TRP A 61 -7.35 -3.49 -5.95
C TRP A 61 -8.08 -2.19 -5.60
N SER A 62 -9.12 -2.23 -4.75
CA SER A 62 -9.81 -1.02 -4.31
C SER A 62 -8.91 -0.06 -3.54
N VAL A 63 -8.03 -0.58 -2.67
CA VAL A 63 -7.07 0.24 -1.92
C VAL A 63 -5.99 0.77 -2.86
N VAL A 64 -5.51 -0.05 -3.79
CA VAL A 64 -4.53 0.37 -4.80
C VAL A 64 -5.07 1.53 -5.64
N ILE A 65 -6.32 1.44 -6.09
CA ILE A 65 -6.90 2.46 -6.97
C ILE A 65 -7.35 3.71 -6.19
N LYS A 66 -7.80 3.57 -4.94
CA LYS A 66 -8.36 4.70 -4.18
C LYS A 66 -7.36 5.39 -3.27
N ASN A 67 -6.49 4.62 -2.60
CA ASN A 67 -5.64 5.14 -1.52
C ASN A 67 -4.24 5.50 -2.01
N LEU A 68 -3.65 4.75 -2.96
CA LEU A 68 -2.30 5.09 -3.47
C LEU A 68 -2.23 6.44 -4.18
N PRO A 69 -3.21 6.86 -5.02
CA PRO A 69 -3.15 8.18 -5.64
C PRO A 69 -3.18 9.30 -4.62
N VAL A 70 -4.02 9.17 -3.59
CA VAL A 70 -4.10 10.13 -2.48
C VAL A 70 -2.77 10.18 -1.73
N LEU A 71 -2.23 9.02 -1.36
CA LEU A 71 -0.91 8.94 -0.71
C LEU A 71 0.16 9.64 -1.54
N LYS A 72 0.20 9.40 -2.86
CA LYS A 72 1.17 10.03 -3.74
C LYS A 72 1.07 11.55 -3.66
N THR A 73 -0.14 12.11 -3.75
CA THR A 73 -0.36 13.56 -3.64
C THR A 73 0.10 14.11 -2.30
N GLU A 74 -0.19 13.43 -1.19
CA GLU A 74 0.21 13.88 0.15
C GLU A 74 1.73 13.82 0.35
N ILE A 75 2.39 12.78 -0.16
CA ILE A 75 3.86 12.68 -0.13
C ILE A 75 4.50 13.77 -1.00
N ASP A 76 3.96 14.02 -2.20
CA ASP A 76 4.44 15.09 -3.08
C ASP A 76 4.33 16.47 -2.39
N GLN A 77 3.31 16.68 -1.54
CA GLN A 77 3.13 17.91 -0.75
C GLN A 77 4.06 18.01 0.46
N LEU A 78 4.59 16.90 0.99
CA LEU A 78 5.53 16.92 2.12
C LEU A 78 6.97 17.19 1.69
N ILE A 79 7.28 16.95 0.41
CA ILE A 79 8.62 17.11 -0.15
C ILE A 79 8.82 18.54 -0.71
N TYR A 80 7.74 19.28 -0.98
CA TYR A 80 7.73 20.66 -1.46
C TYR A 80 7.30 21.65 -0.38
#